data_AF-K6X2Y8-F1
#
_entry.id   AF-K6X2Y8-F1
#
_cell.length_a   1.000
_cell.length_b   1.000
_cell.length_c   1.000
_cell.angle_alpha   90.00
_cell.angle_beta   90.00
_cell.angle_gamma   90.00
#
_symmetry.space_group_name_H-M   'P 1'
#
loop_
_entity.id
_entity.type
_entity.pdbx_description
1 polymer ?
#
loop_
_entity_poly.entity_id
_entity_poly.type
_entity_poly.pdbx_seq_one_letter_code
_entity_poly.pdbx_strand_id
1 'polypeptide(L)'
;MLVKCADCDLLFDPRPSGRGPSRKRCDTHTKLRRRELVRARDMVNRAKEWGVETELVLAREVFERDAWVCHLCGVLIPESSRKTRILGGTYEPLAPAIDHVIPLSKGGPHTLQNCRAAHWACNAKKFNIEPGASPPPHEEESAKPAKQVSRPTGRRCTLDGCERDYSSHGLCRAHRRRLKLHGDANKVKCGCGCGELVAVAPSVAIAVVYLDGHGVMGGVTDLPEVRLKNGLLPQPVSERGRTFHGLTDECQVWSGSKNGMGYGRLYIRVPGQKRRGRVIQVHRFAYELANGEGSAHNLTVDHLCGVPLCCNPNHLEAVTIAENLRRAAFAIDACPKGHPYDDENTLYSLDGHRRCRQCSTDVYHIATHGHDFVNDPDNRSELRRRCLVCRRREESTPQFCPQGHEYTPENKRIDSRGKRVCQQCLWDRRHIPDFGHPYVLDPDYGSEKRSRCLTCHESKPERTHCINGHEYTDLTIEYTAKGQLNCVLCRLNTTHVPRHGHEYVVDADNPTSVRRCLVCVEAKQATPQYCPYRHEFTPENTRIKKGSRNCRTCERNRPHRKLFGHDYLAELDGRNRVRCGTCVSVGSVNK
;
A
#
# COMPACT_ATOMS: atom_id res chain seq x y z
N MET A 1 -27.09 28.93 15.62
CA MET A 1 -27.53 27.54 15.41
C MET A 1 -26.66 26.92 14.33
N LEU A 2 -25.99 25.82 14.64
CA LEU A 2 -25.26 25.03 13.65
C LEU A 2 -26.26 24.11 12.92
N VAL A 3 -26.09 23.93 11.62
CA VAL A 3 -26.92 23.03 10.80
C VAL A 3 -26.07 21.93 10.19
N LYS A 4 -26.67 20.76 9.95
CA LYS A 4 -26.01 19.64 9.28
C LYS A 4 -25.80 19.94 7.80
N CYS A 5 -24.62 19.59 7.27
CA CYS A 5 -24.33 19.67 5.85
C CYS A 5 -25.22 18.73 5.02
N ALA A 6 -25.73 19.20 3.88
CA ALA A 6 -26.56 18.37 3.01
C ALA A 6 -25.83 17.14 2.42
N ASP A 7 -24.50 17.18 2.31
CA ASP A 7 -23.71 16.08 1.71
C ASP A 7 -22.75 15.39 2.71
N CYS A 8 -22.75 15.74 4.00
CA CYS A 8 -22.00 15.03 5.04
C CYS A 8 -22.50 15.30 6.47
N ASP A 9 -22.00 14.56 7.46
CA ASP A 9 -22.43 14.71 8.85
C ASP A 9 -21.87 15.91 9.61
N LEU A 10 -21.10 16.78 8.94
CA LEU A 10 -20.51 17.95 9.58
C LEU A 10 -21.58 19.01 9.92
N LEU A 11 -21.61 19.43 11.19
CA LEU A 11 -22.37 20.60 11.64
C LEU A 11 -21.57 21.89 11.35
N PHE A 12 -22.20 22.88 10.74
CA PHE A 12 -21.55 24.14 10.36
C PHE A 12 -22.48 25.34 10.55
N ASP A 13 -21.91 26.55 10.61
CA ASP A 13 -22.68 27.79 10.67
C ASP A 13 -23.24 28.14 9.28
N PRO A 14 -24.58 28.16 9.09
CA PRO A 14 -25.18 28.45 7.80
C PRO A 14 -25.10 29.93 7.42
N ARG A 15 -24.69 30.82 8.34
CA ARG A 15 -24.55 32.24 8.03
C ARG A 15 -23.51 32.43 6.91
N PRO A 16 -23.83 33.19 5.85
CA PRO A 16 -22.89 33.49 4.78
C PRO A 16 -21.79 34.43 5.28
N SER A 17 -20.60 34.34 4.69
CA SER A 17 -19.47 35.26 4.97
C SER A 17 -19.65 36.66 4.32
N GLY A 18 -20.88 37.04 3.95
CA GLY A 18 -21.21 38.27 3.21
C GLY A 18 -22.73 38.42 3.02
N ARG A 19 -23.19 39.30 2.13
CA ARG A 19 -24.64 39.43 1.80
C ARG A 19 -25.06 38.27 0.90
N GLY A 20 -25.82 37.32 1.43
CA GLY A 20 -26.32 36.18 0.67
C GLY A 20 -27.32 35.32 1.44
N PRO A 21 -27.92 34.31 0.82
CA PRO A 21 -28.79 33.36 1.50
C PRO A 21 -27.98 32.42 2.41
N SER A 22 -28.66 31.83 3.40
CA SER A 22 -28.10 30.82 4.29
C SER A 22 -27.57 29.62 3.51
N ARG A 23 -26.38 29.16 3.87
CA ARG A 23 -25.70 28.04 3.22
C ARG A 23 -26.30 26.72 3.73
N LYS A 24 -26.56 25.79 2.79
CA LYS A 24 -27.05 24.42 3.07
C LYS A 24 -25.93 23.37 3.18
N ARG A 25 -24.70 23.74 2.82
CA ARG A 25 -23.53 22.85 2.74
C ARG A 25 -22.35 23.50 3.44
N CYS A 26 -21.48 22.68 4.02
CA CYS A 26 -20.21 23.15 4.57
C CYS A 26 -19.31 23.76 3.47
N ASP A 27 -18.25 24.47 3.86
CA ASP A 27 -17.33 25.13 2.94
C ASP A 27 -16.74 24.19 1.88
N THR A 28 -16.33 22.99 2.31
CA THR A 28 -15.75 21.97 1.43
C THR A 28 -16.74 21.54 0.36
N HIS A 29 -17.96 21.15 0.75
CA HIS A 29 -18.99 20.71 -0.18
C HIS A 29 -19.54 21.84 -1.05
N THR A 30 -19.56 23.07 -0.54
CA THR A 30 -19.88 24.26 -1.34
C THR A 30 -18.84 24.48 -2.45
N LYS A 31 -17.54 24.39 -2.12
CA LYS A 31 -16.46 24.51 -3.10
C LYS A 31 -16.50 23.37 -4.13
N LEU A 32 -16.76 22.13 -3.69
CA LEU A 32 -16.90 20.97 -4.57
C LEU A 32 -18.08 21.14 -5.53
N ARG A 33 -19.28 21.46 -5.02
CA ARG A 33 -20.49 21.66 -5.84
C ARG A 33 -20.30 22.80 -6.85
N ARG A 34 -19.63 23.89 -6.45
CA ARG A 34 -19.29 24.98 -7.39
C ARG A 34 -18.41 24.48 -8.53
N ARG A 35 -17.38 23.66 -8.26
CA ARG A 35 -16.51 23.09 -9.30
C ARG A 35 -17.27 22.15 -10.24
N GLU A 36 -18.19 21.34 -9.72
CA GLU A 36 -19.04 20.46 -10.53
C GLU A 36 -19.96 21.25 -11.47
N LEU A 37 -20.61 22.30 -10.96
CA LEU A 37 -21.47 23.17 -11.76
C LEU A 37 -20.71 23.91 -12.86
N VAL A 38 -19.48 24.36 -12.59
CA VAL A 38 -18.63 24.97 -13.63
C VAL A 38 -18.34 23.97 -14.74
N ARG A 39 -17.92 22.74 -14.41
CA ARG A 39 -17.65 21.69 -15.41
C ARG A 39 -18.89 21.31 -16.20
N ALA A 40 -20.04 21.16 -15.55
CA ALA A 40 -21.30 20.87 -16.23
C ALA A 40 -21.67 21.98 -17.22
N ARG A 41 -21.48 23.25 -16.85
CA ARG A 41 -21.69 24.39 -17.76
C ARG A 41 -20.71 24.38 -18.93
N ASP A 42 -19.45 24.03 -18.71
CA ASP A 42 -18.47 23.91 -19.80
C ASP A 42 -18.89 22.82 -20.80
N MET A 43 -19.39 21.67 -20.32
CA MET A 43 -19.91 20.60 -21.18
C MET A 43 -21.16 21.01 -21.95
N VAL A 44 -22.09 21.72 -21.31
CA VAL A 44 -23.26 22.31 -21.98
C VAL A 44 -22.84 23.31 -23.06
N ASN A 45 -21.92 24.22 -22.75
CA ASN A 45 -21.43 25.20 -23.72
C ASN A 45 -20.77 24.53 -24.92
N ARG A 46 -19.97 23.49 -24.68
CA ARG A 46 -19.38 22.66 -25.75
C ARG A 46 -20.46 21.97 -26.59
N ALA A 47 -21.50 21.42 -25.97
CA ALA A 47 -22.58 20.76 -26.70
C ALA A 47 -23.42 21.76 -27.53
N LYS A 48 -23.64 22.99 -27.03
CA LYS A 48 -24.34 24.05 -27.77
C LYS A 48 -23.64 24.43 -29.08
N GLU A 49 -22.32 24.35 -29.15
CA GLU A 49 -21.58 24.59 -30.40
C GLU A 49 -21.95 23.60 -31.53
N TRP A 50 -22.46 22.41 -31.18
CA TRP A 50 -22.94 21.41 -32.14
C TRP A 50 -24.41 21.57 -32.51
N GLY A 51 -25.14 22.54 -31.92
CA GLY A 51 -26.56 22.76 -32.22
C GLY A 51 -27.50 21.64 -31.74
N VAL A 52 -27.06 20.80 -30.82
CA VAL A 52 -27.87 19.69 -30.25
C VAL A 52 -28.64 20.13 -29.01
N GLU A 53 -29.66 19.37 -28.62
CA GLU A 53 -30.37 19.57 -27.36
C GLU A 53 -29.40 19.42 -26.18
N THR A 54 -29.51 20.31 -25.18
CA THR A 54 -28.62 20.32 -24.01
C THR A 54 -29.38 20.44 -22.70
N GLU A 55 -29.00 19.62 -21.74
CA GLU A 55 -29.44 19.64 -20.35
C GLU A 55 -28.21 19.86 -19.43
N LEU A 56 -28.41 20.44 -18.24
CA LEU A 56 -27.34 20.56 -17.26
C LEU A 56 -27.06 19.21 -16.57
N VAL A 57 -26.19 18.39 -17.18
CA VAL A 57 -25.83 17.08 -16.66
C VAL A 57 -24.65 17.16 -15.69
N LEU A 58 -24.84 16.66 -14.46
CA LEU A 58 -23.76 16.57 -13.48
C LEU A 58 -23.09 15.19 -13.56
N ALA A 59 -21.78 15.18 -13.84
CA ALA A 59 -21.01 13.95 -14.01
C ALA A 59 -21.17 12.95 -12.84
N ARG A 60 -21.26 13.46 -11.61
CA ARG A 60 -21.47 12.62 -10.42
C ARG A 60 -22.76 11.80 -10.53
N GLU A 61 -23.85 12.43 -10.95
CA GLU A 61 -25.17 11.81 -11.02
C GLU A 61 -25.18 10.70 -12.10
N VAL A 62 -24.46 10.90 -13.20
CA VAL A 62 -24.25 9.85 -14.23
C VAL A 62 -23.49 8.65 -13.65
N PHE A 63 -22.37 8.90 -12.96
CA PHE A 63 -21.55 7.82 -12.39
C PHE A 63 -22.26 7.05 -11.28
N GLU A 64 -22.98 7.75 -10.39
CA GLU A 64 -23.77 7.14 -9.33
C GLU A 64 -24.94 6.32 -9.89
N ARG A 65 -25.66 6.87 -10.88
CA ARG A 65 -26.75 6.16 -11.57
C ARG A 65 -26.27 4.88 -12.24
N ASP A 66 -25.12 4.94 -12.90
CA ASP A 66 -24.55 3.79 -13.61
C ASP A 66 -23.70 2.90 -12.69
N ALA A 67 -23.80 3.06 -11.36
CA ALA A 67 -23.09 2.29 -10.35
C ALA A 67 -21.57 2.20 -10.57
N TRP A 68 -20.99 3.25 -11.15
CA TRP A 68 -19.58 3.28 -11.54
C TRP A 68 -19.16 2.15 -12.48
N VAL A 69 -20.07 1.57 -13.26
CA VAL A 69 -19.75 0.55 -14.26
C VAL A 69 -19.64 1.20 -15.63
N CYS A 70 -18.54 0.91 -16.35
CA CYS A 70 -18.40 1.37 -17.72
C CYS A 70 -19.41 0.66 -18.62
N HIS A 71 -20.29 1.42 -19.29
CA HIS A 71 -21.31 0.83 -20.15
C HIS A 71 -20.76 0.22 -21.46
N LEU A 72 -19.51 0.54 -21.83
CA LEU A 72 -18.87 0.04 -23.05
C LEU A 72 -18.15 -1.29 -22.86
N CYS A 73 -17.55 -1.53 -21.69
CA CYS A 73 -16.80 -2.76 -21.42
C CYS A 73 -17.38 -3.60 -20.28
N GLY A 74 -18.34 -3.07 -19.51
CA GLY A 74 -18.95 -3.72 -18.36
C GLY A 74 -18.08 -3.76 -17.10
N VAL A 75 -16.88 -3.18 -17.12
CA VAL A 75 -15.93 -3.20 -15.99
C VAL A 75 -16.11 -1.97 -15.10
N LEU A 76 -15.87 -2.14 -13.80
CA LEU A 76 -15.90 -1.05 -12.81
C LEU A 76 -14.91 0.08 -13.15
N ILE A 77 -15.34 1.31 -12.92
CA ILE A 77 -14.58 2.55 -13.02
C ILE A 77 -14.14 2.91 -11.60
N PRO A 78 -12.83 2.92 -11.30
CA PRO A 78 -12.35 3.25 -9.95
C PRO A 78 -12.69 4.70 -9.59
N GLU A 79 -13.45 4.91 -8.51
CA GLU A 79 -13.80 6.26 -8.03
C GLU A 79 -12.53 7.07 -7.65
N SER A 80 -11.49 6.39 -7.17
CA SER A 80 -10.18 6.98 -6.85
C SER A 80 -9.52 7.67 -8.05
N SER A 81 -9.77 7.19 -9.28
CA SER A 81 -9.24 7.75 -10.53
C SER A 81 -9.91 9.07 -10.95
N ARG A 82 -10.90 9.55 -10.19
CA ARG A 82 -11.53 10.88 -10.41
C ARG A 82 -10.60 12.05 -10.07
N LYS A 83 -9.52 11.80 -9.32
CA LYS A 83 -8.66 12.84 -8.72
C LYS A 83 -7.33 13.05 -9.47
N THR A 84 -7.36 13.32 -10.77
CA THR A 84 -6.12 13.75 -11.44
C THR A 84 -6.43 14.64 -12.65
N ARG A 85 -6.52 15.95 -12.40
CA ARG A 85 -6.05 16.92 -13.39
C ARG A 85 -4.52 16.94 -13.21
N ILE A 86 -3.83 15.98 -13.81
CA ILE A 86 -2.37 16.04 -13.89
C ILE A 86 -2.07 17.31 -14.70
N LEU A 87 -1.27 18.22 -14.14
CA LEU A 87 -0.71 19.33 -14.90
C LEU A 87 0.05 18.73 -16.10
N GLY A 88 -0.55 18.76 -17.29
CA GLY A 88 0.05 18.12 -18.48
C GLY A 88 -0.90 17.44 -19.46
N GLY A 89 -2.21 17.37 -19.20
CA GLY A 89 -3.18 16.88 -20.21
C GLY A 89 -3.16 15.38 -20.49
N THR A 90 -2.44 14.59 -19.68
CA THR A 90 -2.53 13.13 -19.66
C THR A 90 -3.79 12.70 -18.90
N TYR A 91 -4.74 12.08 -19.60
CA TYR A 91 -5.91 11.46 -18.97
C TYR A 91 -5.58 10.00 -18.66
N GLU A 92 -5.80 9.58 -17.41
CA GLU A 92 -5.64 8.20 -16.97
C GLU A 92 -6.62 7.28 -17.75
N PRO A 93 -6.17 6.17 -18.37
CA PRO A 93 -7.03 5.31 -19.21
C PRO A 93 -8.33 4.83 -18.54
N LEU A 94 -8.25 4.50 -17.25
CA LEU A 94 -9.38 4.05 -16.44
C LEU A 94 -10.13 5.20 -15.75
N ALA A 95 -9.80 6.46 -16.05
CA ALA A 95 -10.48 7.61 -15.47
C ALA A 95 -11.98 7.62 -15.85
N PRO A 96 -12.84 8.08 -14.93
CA PRO A 96 -14.25 8.27 -15.22
C PRO A 96 -14.46 9.37 -16.27
N ALA A 97 -15.12 9.01 -17.37
CA ALA A 97 -15.55 9.92 -18.43
C ALA A 97 -17.05 9.78 -18.67
N ILE A 98 -17.70 10.88 -19.06
CA ILE A 98 -19.06 10.84 -19.60
C ILE A 98 -18.94 10.52 -21.10
N ASP A 99 -19.48 9.38 -21.51
CA ASP A 99 -19.71 9.04 -22.91
C ASP A 99 -21.11 9.47 -23.33
N HIS A 100 -21.22 9.98 -24.55
CA HIS A 100 -22.51 10.24 -25.20
C HIS A 100 -22.83 9.00 -26.04
N VAL A 101 -23.87 8.25 -25.67
CA VAL A 101 -24.26 7.00 -26.34
C VAL A 101 -24.41 7.25 -27.85
N ILE A 102 -25.17 8.29 -28.20
CA ILE A 102 -25.17 8.89 -29.53
C ILE A 102 -24.20 10.09 -29.48
N PRO A 103 -23.10 10.09 -30.26
CA PRO A 103 -22.12 11.17 -30.25
C PRO A 103 -22.71 12.54 -30.64
N LEU A 104 -22.19 13.62 -30.07
CA LEU A 104 -22.59 15.00 -30.40
C LEU A 104 -22.43 15.32 -31.90
N SER A 105 -21.35 14.83 -32.51
CA SER A 105 -21.06 15.04 -33.94
C SER A 105 -22.03 14.31 -34.88
N LYS A 106 -22.83 13.39 -34.36
CA LYS A 106 -23.90 12.67 -35.07
C LYS A 106 -25.29 13.21 -34.72
N GLY A 107 -25.37 14.33 -33.99
CA GLY A 107 -26.64 14.93 -33.58
C GLY A 107 -27.20 14.39 -32.26
N GLY A 108 -26.43 13.59 -31.51
CA GLY A 108 -26.86 13.10 -30.20
C GLY A 108 -26.99 14.22 -29.17
N PRO A 109 -28.04 14.22 -28.32
CA PRO A 109 -28.27 15.29 -27.36
C PRO A 109 -27.33 15.21 -26.15
N HIS A 110 -26.98 16.32 -25.53
CA HIS A 110 -26.31 16.31 -24.21
C HIS A 110 -27.34 16.31 -23.09
N THR A 111 -28.03 15.18 -22.91
CA THR A 111 -29.03 14.95 -21.87
C THR A 111 -28.59 13.85 -20.92
N LEU A 112 -29.20 13.77 -19.73
CA LEU A 112 -28.87 12.73 -18.77
C LEU A 112 -29.10 11.33 -19.37
N GLN A 113 -30.13 11.19 -20.23
CA GLN A 113 -30.47 9.93 -20.90
C GLN A 113 -29.41 9.47 -21.92
N ASN A 114 -28.78 10.41 -22.64
CA ASN A 114 -27.74 10.09 -23.63
C ASN A 114 -26.33 10.02 -23.01
N CYS A 115 -26.14 10.53 -21.79
CA CYS A 115 -24.86 10.50 -21.08
C CYS A 115 -24.73 9.21 -20.26
N ARG A 116 -23.67 8.42 -20.45
CA ARG A 116 -23.37 7.18 -19.72
C ARG A 116 -21.96 7.19 -19.13
N ALA A 117 -21.76 6.44 -18.05
CA ALA A 117 -20.46 6.26 -17.44
C ALA A 117 -19.54 5.38 -18.31
N ALA A 118 -18.33 5.84 -18.61
CA ALA A 118 -17.33 5.06 -19.33
C ALA A 118 -15.90 5.31 -18.79
N HIS A 119 -14.98 4.37 -19.01
CA HIS A 119 -13.55 4.69 -18.91
C HIS A 119 -13.17 5.68 -20.01
N TRP A 120 -12.22 6.57 -19.75
CA TRP A 120 -11.73 7.53 -20.73
C TRP A 120 -11.22 6.83 -22.00
N ALA A 121 -10.46 5.73 -21.86
CA ALA A 121 -9.96 4.97 -23.00
C ALA A 121 -11.07 4.29 -23.81
N CYS A 122 -12.09 3.74 -23.15
CA CYS A 122 -13.24 3.14 -23.83
C CYS A 122 -14.04 4.18 -24.61
N ASN A 123 -14.30 5.35 -24.01
CA ASN A 123 -14.97 6.47 -24.67
C ASN A 123 -14.15 6.98 -25.87
N ALA A 124 -12.84 7.14 -25.70
CA ALA A 124 -11.94 7.54 -26.78
C ALA A 124 -11.93 6.53 -27.94
N LYS A 125 -11.96 5.23 -27.64
CA LYS A 125 -12.03 4.15 -28.65
C LYS A 125 -13.37 4.12 -29.39
N LYS A 126 -14.48 4.41 -28.71
CA LYS A 126 -15.81 4.54 -29.34
C LYS A 126 -15.85 5.69 -30.35
N PHE A 127 -15.19 6.79 -30.05
CA PHE A 127 -15.11 7.97 -30.92
C PHE A 127 -16.50 8.45 -31.37
N ASN A 128 -16.82 8.40 -32.68
CA ASN A 128 -18.10 8.80 -33.25
C ASN A 128 -18.95 7.61 -33.77
N ILE A 129 -18.65 6.40 -33.32
CA ILE A 129 -19.37 5.16 -33.70
C ILE A 129 -20.68 5.06 -32.89
N GLU A 130 -21.78 4.77 -33.59
CA GLU A 130 -23.10 4.52 -32.98
C GLU A 130 -23.23 3.08 -32.46
N PRO A 131 -24.05 2.82 -31.44
CA PRO A 131 -24.26 1.46 -30.94
C PRO A 131 -24.98 0.60 -32.00
N GLY A 132 -24.38 -0.52 -32.41
CA GLY A 132 -25.00 -1.51 -33.30
C GLY A 132 -24.48 -1.55 -34.75
N ALA A 133 -23.58 -0.66 -35.14
CA ALA A 133 -22.89 -0.75 -36.43
C ALA A 133 -21.62 -1.61 -36.29
N SER A 134 -21.65 -2.85 -36.77
CA SER A 134 -20.41 -3.58 -37.09
C SER A 134 -19.62 -2.77 -38.13
N PRO A 135 -18.27 -2.72 -38.06
CA PRO A 135 -17.50 -2.07 -39.11
C PRO A 135 -17.73 -2.83 -40.41
N PRO A 136 -18.15 -2.17 -41.51
CA PRO A 136 -18.27 -2.85 -42.79
C PRO A 136 -16.85 -3.18 -43.30
N PRO A 137 -16.67 -4.30 -44.02
CA PRO A 137 -15.43 -4.52 -44.76
C PRO A 137 -15.27 -3.42 -45.80
N HIS A 138 -14.02 -3.04 -46.06
CA HIS A 138 -13.65 -2.04 -47.05
C HIS A 138 -14.23 -2.38 -48.42
N GLU A 139 -15.19 -1.61 -48.89
CA GLU A 139 -15.49 -1.46 -50.30
C GLU A 139 -15.55 0.04 -50.65
N GLU A 140 -14.82 0.38 -51.70
CA GLU A 140 -14.74 1.72 -52.29
C GLU A 140 -16.09 2.07 -52.92
N GLU A 141 -16.80 3.05 -52.36
CA GLU A 141 -17.87 3.72 -53.11
C GLU A 141 -17.76 5.25 -53.06
N SER A 142 -17.75 5.80 -54.27
CA SER A 142 -17.60 7.19 -54.64
C SER A 142 -18.60 8.14 -53.99
N ALA A 143 -18.11 9.27 -53.49
CA ALA A 143 -18.93 10.35 -52.95
C ALA A 143 -19.82 10.99 -54.04
N LYS A 144 -21.15 10.98 -53.82
CA LYS A 144 -22.09 11.84 -54.56
C LYS A 144 -22.00 13.30 -54.05
N PRO A 145 -22.21 14.32 -54.90
CA PRO A 145 -21.93 15.71 -54.55
C PRO A 145 -23.03 16.36 -53.71
N ALA A 146 -22.64 17.14 -52.70
CA ALA A 146 -23.54 17.93 -51.88
C ALA A 146 -23.97 19.24 -52.57
N LYS A 147 -25.24 19.61 -52.36
CA LYS A 147 -25.98 20.72 -53.00
C LYS A 147 -25.32 22.09 -52.83
N GLN A 148 -25.28 22.85 -53.92
CA GLN A 148 -24.89 24.27 -53.95
C GLN A 148 -25.97 25.18 -53.34
N VAL A 149 -25.54 26.15 -52.53
CA VAL A 149 -26.37 27.28 -52.08
C VAL A 149 -26.05 28.48 -52.97
N SER A 150 -27.04 29.00 -53.70
CA SER A 150 -26.91 30.16 -54.59
C SER A 150 -26.90 31.49 -53.82
N ARG A 151 -26.03 32.44 -54.22
CA ARG A 151 -26.08 33.86 -53.81
C ARG A 151 -26.07 34.79 -55.04
N PRO A 152 -26.55 36.04 -54.92
CA PRO A 152 -27.17 36.79 -56.02
C PRO A 152 -26.21 37.62 -56.90
N THR A 153 -26.75 38.03 -58.04
CA THR A 153 -26.15 38.56 -59.28
C THR A 153 -25.43 39.90 -59.14
N GLY A 154 -24.10 39.89 -59.27
CA GLY A 154 -23.24 41.04 -59.58
C GLY A 154 -22.78 41.01 -61.05
N ARG A 155 -22.56 42.18 -61.65
CA ARG A 155 -22.16 42.31 -63.07
C ARG A 155 -20.75 41.73 -63.29
N ARG A 156 -20.59 40.89 -64.31
CA ARG A 156 -19.38 40.08 -64.58
C ARG A 156 -18.31 40.82 -65.41
N CYS A 157 -17.08 40.31 -65.37
CA CYS A 157 -15.95 40.74 -66.16
C CYS A 157 -16.22 40.59 -67.67
N THR A 158 -15.82 41.56 -68.48
CA THR A 158 -16.02 41.60 -69.94
C THR A 158 -14.98 40.81 -70.73
N LEU A 159 -14.03 40.14 -70.07
CA LEU A 159 -13.09 39.25 -70.77
C LEU A 159 -13.72 37.88 -70.91
N ASP A 160 -13.75 37.42 -72.15
CA ASP A 160 -14.42 36.19 -72.56
C ASP A 160 -13.89 35.00 -71.76
N GLY A 161 -14.79 34.22 -71.14
CA GLY A 161 -14.43 33.13 -70.23
C GLY A 161 -14.07 33.53 -68.79
N CYS A 162 -14.29 34.77 -68.34
CA CYS A 162 -14.08 35.17 -66.94
C CYS A 162 -15.41 35.35 -66.16
N GLU A 163 -15.69 34.47 -65.21
CA GLU A 163 -16.95 34.50 -64.45
C GLU A 163 -16.94 35.42 -63.22
N ARG A 164 -15.85 36.17 -62.99
CA ARG A 164 -15.71 37.05 -61.81
C ARG A 164 -16.47 38.36 -61.95
N ASP A 165 -16.92 38.91 -60.83
CA ASP A 165 -17.53 40.24 -60.79
C ASP A 165 -16.55 41.34 -61.24
N TYR A 166 -17.01 42.29 -62.05
CA TYR A 166 -16.19 43.42 -62.49
C TYR A 166 -16.00 44.39 -61.33
N SER A 167 -14.80 44.97 -61.22
CA SER A 167 -14.49 45.98 -60.20
C SER A 167 -14.53 47.42 -60.73
N SER A 168 -14.09 47.64 -61.98
CA SER A 168 -14.17 48.93 -62.69
C SER A 168 -13.75 48.77 -64.16
N HIS A 169 -14.26 49.61 -65.06
CA HIS A 169 -14.00 49.58 -66.52
C HIS A 169 -14.25 48.21 -67.19
N GLY A 170 -15.30 47.49 -66.77
CA GLY A 170 -15.64 46.17 -67.32
C GLY A 170 -14.73 45.01 -66.88
N LEU A 171 -13.60 45.27 -66.22
CA LEU A 171 -12.63 44.23 -65.83
C LEU A 171 -12.70 43.86 -64.34
N CYS A 172 -12.47 42.58 -64.04
CA CYS A 172 -12.23 42.13 -62.66
C CYS A 172 -10.89 42.69 -62.15
N ARG A 173 -10.73 42.76 -60.82
CA ARG A 173 -9.53 43.31 -60.17
C ARG A 173 -8.23 42.67 -60.67
N ALA A 174 -8.25 41.37 -60.97
CA ALA A 174 -7.10 40.63 -61.47
C ALA A 174 -6.70 41.04 -62.90
N HIS A 175 -7.68 41.16 -63.80
CA HIS A 175 -7.44 41.56 -65.20
C HIS A 175 -6.98 43.01 -65.33
N ARG A 176 -7.56 43.92 -64.54
CA ARG A 176 -7.10 45.32 -64.50
C ARG A 176 -5.65 45.43 -64.04
N ARG A 177 -5.23 44.59 -63.09
CA ARG A 177 -3.85 44.56 -62.60
C ARG A 177 -2.89 44.03 -63.67
N ARG A 178 -3.27 43.02 -64.44
CA ARG A 178 -2.47 42.50 -65.56
C ARG A 178 -2.32 43.52 -66.68
N LEU A 179 -3.42 44.15 -67.10
CA LEU A 179 -3.40 45.23 -68.09
C LEU A 179 -2.43 46.34 -67.67
N LYS A 180 -2.45 46.73 -66.39
CA LYS A 180 -1.55 47.77 -65.85
C LYS A 180 -0.08 47.34 -65.79
N LEU A 181 0.21 46.07 -65.50
CA LEU A 181 1.58 45.57 -65.27
C LEU A 181 2.26 45.02 -66.53
N HIS A 182 1.49 44.53 -67.48
CA HIS A 182 1.98 43.75 -68.62
C HIS A 182 1.45 44.24 -69.97
N GLY A 183 0.61 45.29 -69.99
CA GLY A 183 0.03 45.85 -71.21
C GLY A 183 -1.12 45.03 -71.81
N ASP A 184 -1.29 43.78 -71.36
CA ASP A 184 -2.34 42.86 -71.81
C ASP A 184 -2.96 42.15 -70.60
N ALA A 185 -4.29 42.08 -70.56
CA ALA A 185 -5.03 41.46 -69.45
C ALA A 185 -4.91 39.92 -69.42
N ASN A 186 -4.48 39.31 -70.53
CA ASN A 186 -4.33 37.86 -70.70
C ASN A 186 -2.87 37.40 -70.73
N LYS A 187 -1.89 38.27 -70.45
CA LYS A 187 -0.46 37.88 -70.45
C LYS A 187 0.21 38.11 -69.09
N VAL A 188 1.19 37.25 -68.76
CA VAL A 188 2.03 37.32 -67.55
C VAL A 188 3.48 36.98 -67.89
N LYS A 189 4.46 37.50 -67.13
CA LYS A 189 5.89 37.18 -67.36
C LYS A 189 6.21 35.74 -66.97
N CYS A 190 7.05 35.03 -67.75
CA CYS A 190 7.63 33.75 -67.35
C CYS A 190 8.41 33.90 -66.05
N GLY A 191 8.19 32.98 -65.13
CA GLY A 191 8.84 32.83 -63.83
C GLY A 191 10.04 31.90 -63.83
N CYS A 192 10.31 31.27 -64.97
CA CYS A 192 11.59 30.67 -65.32
C CYS A 192 12.71 31.73 -65.41
N GLY A 193 12.35 33.03 -65.44
CA GLY A 193 13.32 34.12 -65.50
C GLY A 193 13.73 34.54 -66.92
N CYS A 194 13.20 33.91 -67.98
CA CYS A 194 13.54 34.25 -69.36
C CYS A 194 13.02 35.62 -69.84
N GLY A 195 12.12 36.25 -69.08
CA GLY A 195 11.58 37.59 -69.39
C GLY A 195 10.43 37.63 -70.40
N GLU A 196 10.09 36.52 -71.05
CA GLU A 196 8.98 36.45 -72.02
C GLU A 196 7.60 36.57 -71.39
N LEU A 197 6.62 37.08 -72.15
CA LEU A 197 5.21 37.20 -71.77
C LEU A 197 4.41 36.00 -72.30
N VAL A 198 3.86 35.20 -71.40
CA VAL A 198 3.07 34.00 -71.71
C VAL A 198 1.57 34.31 -71.62
N ALA A 199 0.80 33.83 -72.59
CA ALA A 199 -0.66 33.95 -72.60
C ALA A 199 -1.30 32.98 -71.60
N VAL A 200 -2.27 33.46 -70.81
CA VAL A 200 -3.00 32.69 -69.80
C VAL A 200 -4.50 32.82 -70.02
N ALA A 201 -5.25 31.76 -69.73
CA ALA A 201 -6.69 31.76 -69.94
C ALA A 201 -7.39 32.81 -69.04
N PRO A 202 -8.46 33.48 -69.53
CA PRO A 202 -9.14 34.57 -68.81
C PRO A 202 -9.79 34.15 -67.47
N SER A 203 -10.13 32.87 -67.32
CA SER A 203 -10.70 32.30 -66.09
C SER A 203 -9.67 32.13 -64.97
N VAL A 204 -8.36 32.13 -65.25
CA VAL A 204 -7.34 31.75 -64.27
C VAL A 204 -7.06 32.92 -63.31
N ALA A 205 -7.43 32.79 -62.03
CA ALA A 205 -6.84 33.58 -60.95
C ALA A 205 -5.70 32.76 -60.39
N ILE A 206 -4.48 33.02 -60.86
CA ILE A 206 -3.24 32.53 -60.24
C ILE A 206 -3.34 31.05 -59.82
N ALA A 207 -3.51 30.17 -60.80
CA ALA A 207 -3.18 28.76 -60.69
C ALA A 207 -2.33 28.44 -61.92
N VAL A 208 -1.07 28.05 -61.74
CA VAL A 208 -0.18 27.70 -62.86
C VAL A 208 -0.28 26.20 -63.09
N VAL A 209 -0.64 25.82 -64.32
CA VAL A 209 -0.38 24.50 -64.92
C VAL A 209 1.00 24.57 -65.55
N TYR A 210 1.84 23.55 -65.36
CA TYR A 210 3.10 23.39 -66.08
C TYR A 210 2.79 23.03 -67.54
N LEU A 211 3.27 23.83 -68.50
CA LEU A 211 3.33 23.47 -69.91
C LEU A 211 4.78 23.69 -70.36
N ASP A 212 5.39 22.65 -70.93
CA ASP A 212 6.64 22.67 -71.68
C ASP A 212 7.80 23.49 -71.06
N GLY A 213 8.10 23.27 -69.77
CA GLY A 213 9.33 23.77 -69.17
C GLY A 213 9.34 25.25 -68.76
N HIS A 214 8.23 25.98 -68.88
CA HIS A 214 8.15 27.40 -68.50
C HIS A 214 7.12 27.63 -67.37
N GLY A 215 7.59 27.87 -66.14
CA GLY A 215 6.73 28.22 -64.99
C GLY A 215 6.66 29.72 -64.74
N VAL A 216 5.54 30.27 -64.25
CA VAL A 216 5.35 31.71 -63.92
C VAL A 216 5.49 31.97 -62.41
N MET A 217 6.24 33.01 -61.99
CA MET A 217 6.59 33.30 -60.59
C MET A 217 5.79 34.48 -60.04
N GLY A 218 5.22 34.26 -58.86
CA GLY A 218 4.73 35.33 -57.98
C GLY A 218 3.69 34.86 -56.97
N GLY A 219 4.10 34.05 -55.98
CA GLY A 219 3.30 33.80 -54.76
C GLY A 219 3.36 32.38 -54.16
N VAL A 220 3.89 31.38 -54.87
CA VAL A 220 3.76 29.96 -54.52
C VAL A 220 4.92 29.42 -53.66
N THR A 221 6.09 30.07 -53.66
CA THR A 221 7.25 29.65 -52.83
C THR A 221 7.02 29.82 -51.32
N ASP A 222 6.02 30.62 -50.93
CA ASP A 222 5.59 30.81 -49.54
C ASP A 222 4.53 29.78 -49.09
N LEU A 223 4.01 28.93 -49.99
CA LEU A 223 3.07 27.89 -49.60
C LEU A 223 3.77 26.84 -48.73
N PRO A 224 3.18 26.45 -47.59
CA PRO A 224 3.82 25.52 -46.65
C PRO A 224 4.22 24.18 -47.30
N GLU A 225 3.42 23.69 -48.23
CA GLU A 225 3.63 22.41 -48.94
C GLU A 225 4.86 22.44 -49.84
N VAL A 226 5.07 23.55 -50.56
CA VAL A 226 6.21 23.75 -51.44
C VAL A 226 7.49 23.93 -50.61
N ARG A 227 7.40 24.64 -49.49
CA ARG A 227 8.51 24.78 -48.54
C ARG A 227 8.88 23.47 -47.86
N LEU A 228 7.90 22.62 -47.57
CA LEU A 228 8.15 21.28 -47.07
C LEU A 228 8.91 20.48 -48.13
N LYS A 229 8.37 20.34 -49.35
CA LYS A 229 9.00 19.54 -50.43
C LYS A 229 10.43 19.97 -50.76
N ASN A 230 10.70 21.28 -50.81
CA ASN A 230 12.04 21.81 -51.10
C ASN A 230 13.06 21.57 -49.97
N GLY A 231 12.60 21.27 -48.75
CA GLY A 231 13.46 21.05 -47.58
C GLY A 231 13.66 19.59 -47.22
N LEU A 232 13.30 18.64 -48.09
CA LEU A 232 13.45 17.20 -47.85
C LEU A 232 14.64 16.65 -48.62
N LEU A 233 15.49 15.88 -47.94
CA LEU A 233 16.58 15.11 -48.54
C LEU A 233 16.30 13.62 -48.37
N PRO A 234 16.34 12.82 -49.45
CA PRO A 234 16.21 11.37 -49.33
C PRO A 234 17.41 10.78 -48.58
N GLN A 235 17.13 9.78 -47.75
CA GLN A 235 18.12 9.01 -47.00
C GLN A 235 17.65 7.55 -46.91
N PRO A 236 18.58 6.58 -46.83
CA PRO A 236 18.21 5.19 -46.56
C PRO A 236 17.32 5.06 -45.32
N VAL A 237 16.34 4.15 -45.36
CA VAL A 237 15.49 3.85 -44.21
C VAL A 237 16.32 3.39 -43.03
N SER A 238 15.95 3.83 -41.82
CA SER A 238 16.64 3.44 -40.59
C SER A 238 16.50 1.94 -40.33
N GLU A 239 17.49 1.38 -39.63
CA GLU A 239 17.47 -0.02 -39.21
C GLU A 239 16.22 -0.34 -38.39
N ARG A 240 15.85 0.53 -37.44
CA ARG A 240 14.62 0.42 -36.66
C ARG A 240 13.37 0.34 -37.53
N GLY A 241 13.25 1.23 -38.53
CA GLY A 241 12.10 1.23 -39.44
C GLY A 241 12.02 -0.07 -40.25
N ARG A 242 13.16 -0.57 -40.71
CA ARG A 242 13.26 -1.81 -41.48
C ARG A 242 12.92 -3.05 -40.64
N THR A 243 13.47 -3.16 -39.43
CA THR A 243 13.34 -4.36 -38.59
C THR A 243 11.99 -4.46 -37.87
N PHE A 244 11.51 -3.36 -37.27
CA PHE A 244 10.29 -3.39 -36.46
C PHE A 244 9.01 -3.11 -37.25
N HIS A 245 9.10 -2.40 -38.37
CA HIS A 245 7.95 -1.95 -39.14
C HIS A 245 7.99 -2.34 -40.62
N GLY A 246 9.01 -3.08 -41.06
CA GLY A 246 9.12 -3.57 -42.43
C GLY A 246 9.20 -2.47 -43.49
N LEU A 247 9.63 -1.26 -43.12
CA LEU A 247 9.64 -0.11 -44.02
C LEU A 247 10.72 -0.29 -45.10
N THR A 248 10.33 -0.10 -46.37
CA THR A 248 11.19 -0.29 -47.55
C THR A 248 11.52 0.99 -48.29
N ASP A 249 10.72 2.04 -48.10
CA ASP A 249 10.85 3.33 -48.74
C ASP A 249 11.81 4.27 -47.98
N GLU A 250 12.42 5.21 -48.70
CA GLU A 250 13.45 6.10 -48.16
C GLU A 250 12.90 7.09 -47.10
N CYS A 251 13.74 7.43 -46.12
CA CYS A 251 13.46 8.52 -45.19
C CYS A 251 13.55 9.86 -45.93
N GLN A 252 12.51 10.69 -45.84
CA GLN A 252 12.54 12.06 -46.37
C GLN A 252 12.92 13.04 -45.25
N VAL A 253 14.21 13.34 -45.10
CA VAL A 253 14.74 14.06 -43.93
C VAL A 253 14.67 15.58 -44.12
N TRP A 254 14.09 16.28 -43.15
CA TRP A 254 14.02 17.74 -43.12
C TRP A 254 15.39 18.40 -42.88
N SER A 255 15.82 19.23 -43.83
CA SER A 255 17.11 19.96 -43.80
C SER A 255 16.99 21.38 -43.23
N GLY A 256 15.77 21.87 -42.95
CA GLY A 256 15.53 23.22 -42.45
C GLY A 256 15.66 23.40 -40.93
N SER A 257 15.03 24.45 -40.41
CA SER A 257 15.09 24.84 -38.98
C SER A 257 14.54 23.73 -38.06
N LYS A 258 15.13 23.60 -36.87
CA LYS A 258 14.81 22.59 -35.84
C LYS A 258 14.55 23.26 -34.49
N ASN A 259 13.83 22.61 -33.59
CA ASN A 259 13.71 23.05 -32.19
C ASN A 259 14.86 22.52 -31.32
N GLY A 260 14.95 22.96 -30.07
CA GLY A 260 15.96 22.48 -29.11
C GLY A 260 15.85 21.00 -28.73
N MET A 261 14.77 20.32 -29.14
CA MET A 261 14.57 18.87 -28.98
C MET A 261 14.88 18.09 -30.29
N GLY A 262 15.41 18.75 -31.32
CA GLY A 262 15.80 18.12 -32.58
C GLY A 262 14.70 17.97 -33.65
N TYR A 263 13.45 18.35 -33.37
CA TYR A 263 12.34 18.26 -34.34
C TYR A 263 12.32 19.41 -35.33
N GLY A 264 12.06 19.11 -36.60
CA GLY A 264 11.94 20.12 -37.66
C GLY A 264 10.75 21.06 -37.46
N ARG A 265 10.94 22.34 -37.80
CA ARG A 265 9.94 23.40 -37.70
C ARG A 265 9.79 24.16 -39.01
N LEU A 266 8.55 24.53 -39.32
CA LEU A 266 8.21 25.39 -40.45
C LEU A 266 7.38 26.57 -39.96
N TYR A 267 7.74 27.77 -40.39
CA TYR A 267 6.96 28.98 -40.13
C TYR A 267 5.96 29.22 -41.26
N ILE A 268 4.67 29.28 -40.94
CA ILE A 268 3.58 29.54 -41.89
C ILE A 268 2.93 30.90 -41.63
N ARG A 269 2.63 31.66 -42.69
CA ARG A 269 1.89 32.93 -42.59
C ARG A 269 0.39 32.66 -42.56
N VAL A 270 -0.35 33.29 -41.65
CA VAL A 270 -1.81 33.13 -41.56
C VAL A 270 -2.50 34.12 -42.51
N PRO A 271 -3.38 33.65 -43.43
CA PRO A 271 -4.15 34.54 -44.30
C PRO A 271 -4.96 35.55 -43.48
N GLY A 272 -4.86 36.85 -43.80
CA GLY A 272 -5.59 37.92 -43.11
C GLY A 272 -4.88 38.53 -41.89
N GLN A 273 -3.77 37.98 -41.40
CA GLN A 273 -2.99 38.58 -40.30
C GLN A 273 -1.59 39.01 -40.76
N LYS A 274 -1.39 40.32 -40.95
CA LYS A 274 -0.12 40.90 -41.45
C LYS A 274 1.10 40.71 -40.52
N ARG A 275 0.92 40.35 -39.24
CA ARG A 275 1.99 40.32 -38.21
C ARG A 275 2.03 39.06 -37.32
N ARG A 276 1.26 38.02 -37.63
CA ARG A 276 1.26 36.76 -36.84
C ARG A 276 1.31 35.56 -37.78
N GLY A 277 2.47 34.92 -37.88
CA GLY A 277 2.56 33.56 -38.41
C GLY A 277 2.59 32.53 -37.28
N ARG A 278 2.35 31.27 -37.65
CA ARG A 278 2.36 30.12 -36.74
C ARG A 278 3.57 29.25 -37.06
N VAL A 279 4.25 28.75 -36.04
CA VAL A 279 5.28 27.72 -36.22
C VAL A 279 4.61 26.35 -36.05
N ILE A 280 4.77 25.48 -37.05
CA ILE A 280 4.25 24.11 -37.07
C ILE A 280 5.40 23.10 -37.11
N GLN A 281 5.15 21.88 -36.64
CA GLN A 281 6.10 20.77 -36.73
C GLN A 281 5.98 20.12 -38.11
N VAL A 282 7.12 19.89 -38.77
CA VAL A 282 7.16 19.48 -40.19
C VAL A 282 6.60 18.08 -40.43
N HIS A 283 6.90 17.12 -39.55
CA HIS A 283 6.38 15.75 -39.67
C HIS A 283 4.86 15.71 -39.50
N ARG A 284 4.31 16.51 -38.57
CA ARG A 284 2.85 16.63 -38.38
C ARG A 284 2.19 17.22 -39.61
N PHE A 285 2.81 18.25 -40.18
CA PHE A 285 2.31 18.86 -41.41
C PHE A 285 2.38 17.91 -42.60
N ALA A 286 3.46 17.12 -42.73
CA ALA A 286 3.59 16.10 -43.77
C ALA A 286 2.52 15.01 -43.65
N TYR A 287 2.25 14.55 -42.42
CA TYR A 287 1.18 13.58 -42.15
C TYR A 287 -0.20 14.15 -42.49
N GLU A 288 -0.52 15.37 -42.05
CA GLU A 288 -1.81 16.01 -42.33
C GLU A 288 -1.98 16.33 -43.83
N LEU A 289 -0.91 16.63 -44.55
CA LEU A 289 -0.96 16.85 -46.00
C LEU A 289 -1.30 15.57 -46.78
N ALA A 290 -0.80 14.42 -46.34
CA ALA A 290 -1.05 13.13 -46.97
C ALA A 290 -2.42 12.54 -46.58
N ASN A 291 -2.85 12.73 -45.33
CA ASN A 291 -4.04 12.09 -44.77
C ASN A 291 -5.25 13.04 -44.59
N GLY A 292 -5.10 14.30 -44.98
CA GLY A 292 -6.13 15.34 -44.86
C GLY A 292 -5.97 16.22 -43.62
N GLU A 293 -6.41 17.48 -43.74
CA GLU A 293 -6.34 18.48 -42.67
C GLU A 293 -7.13 18.02 -41.43
N GLY A 294 -6.51 18.09 -40.26
CA GLY A 294 -7.12 17.66 -39.00
C GLY A 294 -7.03 16.15 -38.70
N SER A 295 -6.43 15.34 -39.58
CA SER A 295 -6.21 13.89 -39.37
C SER A 295 -5.41 13.57 -38.10
N ALA A 296 -4.52 14.46 -37.65
CA ALA A 296 -3.77 14.31 -36.40
C ALA A 296 -4.40 15.06 -35.20
N HIS A 297 -5.67 15.48 -35.26
CA HIS A 297 -6.29 16.25 -34.18
C HIS A 297 -6.32 15.44 -32.87
N ASN A 298 -5.80 16.02 -31.78
CA ASN A 298 -5.58 15.36 -30.47
C ASN A 298 -4.71 14.09 -30.50
N LEU A 299 -3.99 13.84 -31.59
CA LEU A 299 -3.04 12.74 -31.74
C LEU A 299 -1.61 13.30 -31.88
N THR A 300 -0.64 12.48 -31.50
CA THR A 300 0.79 12.71 -31.75
C THR A 300 1.22 11.90 -32.95
N VAL A 301 2.01 12.50 -33.83
CA VAL A 301 2.53 11.80 -35.01
C VAL A 301 3.85 11.14 -34.63
N ASP A 302 3.83 9.81 -34.53
CA ASP A 302 4.97 8.96 -34.21
C ASP A 302 5.77 8.61 -35.47
N HIS A 303 7.09 8.49 -35.32
CA HIS A 303 7.98 8.12 -36.42
C HIS A 303 8.31 6.63 -36.28
N LEU A 304 7.71 5.81 -37.15
CA LEU A 304 7.95 4.37 -37.21
C LEU A 304 9.43 4.07 -37.48
N CYS A 305 10.08 4.90 -38.30
CA CYS A 305 11.51 4.85 -38.55
C CYS A 305 12.38 5.32 -37.36
N GLY A 306 11.83 5.97 -36.34
CA GLY A 306 12.59 6.54 -35.23
C GLY A 306 13.55 7.67 -35.60
N VAL A 307 13.44 8.25 -36.80
CA VAL A 307 14.21 9.42 -37.25
C VAL A 307 13.37 10.68 -37.06
N PRO A 308 13.67 11.57 -36.07
CA PRO A 308 12.78 12.70 -35.71
C PRO A 308 12.60 13.80 -36.77
N LEU A 309 13.39 13.74 -37.83
CA LEU A 309 13.35 14.68 -38.96
C LEU A 309 12.72 14.07 -40.21
N CYS A 310 12.34 12.79 -40.21
CA CYS A 310 11.69 12.16 -41.35
C CYS A 310 10.28 12.73 -41.53
N CYS A 311 9.95 13.08 -42.77
CA CYS A 311 8.65 13.60 -43.18
C CYS A 311 7.96 12.69 -44.20
N ASN A 312 8.49 11.48 -44.44
CA ASN A 312 7.83 10.53 -45.34
C ASN A 312 6.51 10.08 -44.69
N PRO A 313 5.34 10.32 -45.32
CA PRO A 313 4.05 9.96 -44.73
C PRO A 313 3.91 8.48 -44.39
N ASN A 314 4.53 7.56 -45.14
CA ASN A 314 4.49 6.12 -44.87
C ASN A 314 5.29 5.72 -43.62
N HIS A 315 6.18 6.59 -43.15
CA HIS A 315 6.97 6.38 -41.93
C HIS A 315 6.34 7.04 -40.71
N LEU A 316 5.16 7.65 -40.88
CA LEU A 316 4.48 8.45 -39.86
C LEU A 316 3.12 7.84 -39.53
N GLU A 317 2.81 7.78 -38.25
CA GLU A 317 1.53 7.28 -37.77
C GLU A 317 0.95 8.24 -36.73
N ALA A 318 -0.32 8.67 -36.90
CA ALA A 318 -1.00 9.42 -35.85
C ALA A 318 -1.47 8.46 -34.76
N VAL A 319 -0.82 8.51 -33.61
CA VAL A 319 -1.09 7.66 -32.46
C VAL A 319 -1.49 8.51 -31.26
N THR A 320 -2.05 7.86 -30.25
CA THR A 320 -2.28 8.52 -28.96
C THR A 320 -0.94 8.79 -28.27
N ILE A 321 -0.88 9.78 -27.38
CA ILE A 321 0.31 10.06 -26.56
C ILE A 321 0.74 8.81 -25.78
N ALA A 322 -0.22 8.02 -25.29
CA ALA A 322 0.06 6.79 -24.55
C ALA A 322 0.77 5.74 -25.41
N GLU A 323 0.34 5.56 -26.66
CA GLU A 323 0.99 4.64 -27.59
C GLU A 323 2.38 5.14 -28.00
N ASN A 324 2.53 6.45 -28.25
CA ASN A 324 3.83 7.06 -28.51
C ASN A 324 4.82 6.85 -27.34
N LEU A 325 4.35 7.06 -26.10
CA LEU A 325 5.15 6.82 -24.89
C LEU A 325 5.44 5.33 -24.68
N ARG A 326 4.48 4.44 -24.99
CA ARG A 326 4.67 3.00 -24.93
C ARG A 326 5.78 2.56 -25.89
N ARG A 327 5.72 3.00 -27.15
CA ARG A 327 6.76 2.71 -28.16
C ARG A 327 8.11 3.33 -27.80
N ALA A 328 8.12 4.55 -27.26
CA ALA A 328 9.33 5.16 -26.73
C ALA A 328 9.91 4.37 -25.54
N ALA A 329 9.07 3.81 -24.67
CA ALA A 329 9.51 2.95 -23.59
C ALA A 329 10.12 1.63 -24.10
N PHE A 330 9.52 0.99 -25.10
CA PHE A 330 10.10 -0.22 -25.71
C PHE A 330 11.46 0.03 -26.37
N ALA A 331 11.74 1.25 -26.84
CA ALA A 331 13.04 1.64 -27.37
C ALA A 331 14.12 1.86 -26.29
N ILE A 332 13.74 1.94 -25.01
CA ILE A 332 14.67 2.02 -23.88
C ILE A 332 14.90 0.60 -23.38
N ASP A 333 16.01 0.02 -23.81
CA ASP A 333 16.48 -1.35 -23.52
C ASP A 333 17.15 -1.47 -22.15
N ALA A 334 17.65 -0.38 -21.58
CA ALA A 334 18.32 -0.35 -20.28
C ALA A 334 17.87 0.82 -19.40
N CYS A 335 17.97 0.63 -18.08
CA CYS A 335 17.73 1.70 -17.11
C CYS A 335 18.88 2.74 -17.14
N PRO A 336 18.73 3.92 -16.51
CA PRO A 336 19.78 4.94 -16.48
C PRO A 336 21.12 4.49 -15.87
N LYS A 337 21.12 3.39 -15.10
CA LYS A 337 22.34 2.76 -14.56
C LYS A 337 22.93 1.67 -15.46
N GLY A 338 22.36 1.44 -16.65
CA GLY A 338 22.84 0.47 -17.63
C GLY A 338 22.31 -0.96 -17.45
N HIS A 339 21.48 -1.24 -16.45
CA HIS A 339 20.88 -2.58 -16.32
C HIS A 339 19.79 -2.83 -17.38
N PRO A 340 19.74 -4.01 -18.02
CA PRO A 340 18.76 -4.31 -19.06
C PRO A 340 17.33 -4.36 -18.50
N TYR A 341 16.35 -3.92 -19.29
CA TYR A 341 14.93 -4.11 -19.04
C TYR A 341 14.46 -5.40 -19.74
N ASP A 342 14.69 -6.54 -19.09
CA ASP A 342 14.17 -7.86 -19.47
C ASP A 342 13.05 -8.30 -18.49
N ASP A 343 12.46 -9.47 -18.71
CA ASP A 343 11.37 -10.01 -17.89
C ASP A 343 11.79 -10.24 -16.42
N GLU A 344 13.07 -10.50 -16.17
CA GLU A 344 13.59 -10.77 -14.83
C GLU A 344 13.87 -9.48 -14.04
N ASN A 345 14.31 -8.45 -14.73
CA ASN A 345 14.82 -7.21 -14.18
C ASN A 345 13.85 -6.02 -14.31
N THR A 346 12.71 -6.21 -14.99
CA THR A 346 11.65 -5.22 -15.12
C THR A 346 10.52 -5.48 -14.12
N LEU A 347 10.33 -4.54 -13.18
CA LEU A 347 9.15 -4.49 -12.32
C LEU A 347 8.24 -3.36 -12.78
N TYR A 348 6.93 -3.52 -12.63
CA TYR A 348 5.97 -2.43 -12.87
C TYR A 348 5.42 -1.93 -11.53
N SER A 349 5.43 -0.61 -11.31
CA SER A 349 4.75 0.00 -10.16
C SER A 349 3.23 -0.16 -10.30
N LEU A 350 2.51 0.00 -9.18
CA LEU A 350 1.04 0.16 -9.19
C LEU A 350 0.59 1.34 -10.07
N ASP A 351 1.47 2.32 -10.26
CA ASP A 351 1.28 3.48 -11.15
C ASP A 351 1.70 3.22 -12.62
N GLY A 352 2.03 1.98 -12.98
CA GLY A 352 2.42 1.58 -14.34
C GLY A 352 3.84 1.93 -14.78
N HIS A 353 4.66 2.54 -13.92
CA HIS A 353 6.06 2.86 -14.23
C HIS A 353 6.97 1.62 -14.16
N ARG A 354 7.81 1.42 -15.17
CA ARG A 354 8.92 0.44 -15.12
C ARG A 354 9.94 0.84 -14.06
N ARG A 355 10.25 -0.09 -13.18
CA ARG A 355 11.31 -0.02 -12.17
C ARG A 355 12.32 -1.11 -12.44
N CYS A 356 13.59 -0.75 -12.43
CA CYS A 356 14.66 -1.74 -12.52
C CYS A 356 14.79 -2.48 -11.17
N ARG A 357 14.59 -3.80 -11.21
CA ARG A 357 14.64 -4.69 -10.05
C ARG A 357 16.04 -4.71 -9.43
N GLN A 358 17.08 -4.70 -10.26
CA GLN A 358 18.47 -4.59 -9.84
C GLN A 358 18.72 -3.27 -9.11
N CYS A 359 18.34 -2.12 -9.69
CA CYS A 359 18.48 -0.82 -9.03
C CYS A 359 17.79 -0.79 -7.65
N SER A 360 16.59 -1.37 -7.53
CA SER A 360 15.89 -1.45 -6.25
C SER A 360 16.64 -2.33 -5.24
N THR A 361 17.26 -3.41 -5.72
CA THR A 361 18.05 -4.33 -4.89
C THR A 361 19.33 -3.66 -4.44
N ASP A 362 20.05 -2.98 -5.34
CA ASP A 362 21.29 -2.26 -5.03
C ASP A 362 21.05 -1.19 -3.96
N VAL A 363 19.96 -0.42 -4.06
CA VAL A 363 19.63 0.63 -3.07
C VAL A 363 19.49 0.02 -1.68
N TYR A 364 18.72 -1.05 -1.55
CA TYR A 364 18.53 -1.75 -0.28
C TYR A 364 19.85 -2.39 0.21
N HIS A 365 20.61 -2.97 -0.70
CA HIS A 365 21.82 -3.71 -0.38
C HIS A 365 22.97 -2.81 0.07
N ILE A 366 23.16 -1.67 -0.60
CA ILE A 366 24.13 -0.64 -0.20
C ILE A 366 23.75 -0.08 1.16
N ALA A 367 22.46 0.23 1.40
CA ALA A 367 22.01 0.73 2.69
C ALA A 367 22.25 -0.27 3.85
N THR A 368 22.15 -1.57 3.56
CA THR A 368 22.26 -2.63 4.59
C THR A 368 23.70 -3.12 4.78
N HIS A 369 24.48 -3.25 3.71
CA HIS A 369 25.79 -3.91 3.71
C HIS A 369 26.96 -3.01 3.26
N GLY A 370 26.67 -1.81 2.76
CA GLY A 370 27.67 -0.81 2.37
C GLY A 370 28.41 -1.09 1.06
N HIS A 371 27.89 -1.96 0.20
CA HIS A 371 28.47 -2.26 -1.11
C HIS A 371 27.40 -2.62 -2.15
N ASP A 372 27.79 -2.60 -3.43
CA ASP A 372 26.92 -2.98 -4.55
C ASP A 372 26.52 -4.44 -4.48
N PHE A 373 25.31 -4.75 -4.98
CA PHE A 373 24.81 -6.11 -5.04
C PHE A 373 25.38 -6.82 -6.26
N VAL A 374 26.11 -7.91 -6.02
CA VAL A 374 26.66 -8.77 -7.07
C VAL A 374 25.95 -10.11 -7.03
N ASN A 375 25.23 -10.47 -8.10
CA ASN A 375 24.56 -11.77 -8.20
C ASN A 375 25.57 -12.90 -7.98
N ASP A 376 25.23 -13.81 -7.07
CA ASP A 376 25.99 -15.03 -6.83
C ASP A 376 25.69 -16.07 -7.93
N PRO A 377 26.67 -16.45 -8.77
CA PRO A 377 26.45 -17.43 -9.83
C PRO A 377 26.14 -18.83 -9.27
N ASP A 378 26.53 -19.11 -8.02
CA ASP A 378 26.27 -20.40 -7.35
C ASP A 378 24.92 -20.42 -6.61
N ASN A 379 24.07 -19.41 -6.83
CA ASN A 379 22.81 -19.30 -6.12
C ASN A 379 21.81 -20.39 -6.55
N ARG A 380 21.52 -21.33 -5.65
CA ARG A 380 20.61 -22.47 -5.90
C ARG A 380 19.13 -22.10 -5.92
N SER A 381 18.75 -20.88 -5.52
CA SER A 381 17.36 -20.44 -5.45
C SER A 381 16.99 -19.52 -6.62
N GLU A 382 15.99 -19.93 -7.40
CA GLU A 382 15.38 -19.09 -8.44
C GLU A 382 14.49 -17.98 -7.85
N LEU A 383 13.99 -18.18 -6.62
CA LEU A 383 13.04 -17.28 -5.96
C LEU A 383 13.73 -16.17 -5.14
N ARG A 384 14.98 -16.38 -4.70
CA ARG A 384 15.70 -15.44 -3.84
C ARG A 384 17.14 -15.27 -4.33
N ARG A 385 17.45 -14.06 -4.80
CA ARG A 385 18.80 -13.68 -5.23
C ARG A 385 19.72 -13.53 -4.02
N ARG A 386 20.91 -14.13 -4.09
CA ARG A 386 21.96 -14.02 -3.08
C ARG A 386 23.12 -13.15 -3.60
N CYS A 387 23.72 -12.37 -2.71
CA CYS A 387 24.91 -11.56 -3.04
C CYS A 387 26.20 -12.34 -2.82
N LEU A 388 27.05 -12.41 -3.84
CA LEU A 388 28.35 -13.10 -3.79
C LEU A 388 29.29 -12.51 -2.72
N VAL A 389 29.32 -11.17 -2.61
CA VAL A 389 30.18 -10.47 -1.65
C VAL A 389 29.74 -10.76 -0.22
N CYS A 390 28.44 -10.80 0.04
CA CYS A 390 27.92 -11.17 1.36
C CYS A 390 28.25 -12.63 1.71
N ARG A 391 28.08 -13.56 0.77
CA ARG A 391 28.45 -14.97 0.97
C ARG A 391 29.93 -15.11 1.31
N ARG A 392 30.82 -14.48 0.54
CA ARG A 392 32.27 -14.52 0.81
C ARG A 392 32.63 -13.90 2.17
N ARG A 393 31.94 -12.83 2.58
CA ARG A 393 32.12 -12.23 3.91
C ARG A 393 31.68 -13.18 5.02
N GLU A 394 30.54 -13.86 4.87
CA GLU A 394 30.10 -14.90 5.79
C GLU A 394 31.13 -16.03 5.89
N GLU A 395 31.60 -16.55 4.75
CA GLU A 395 32.63 -17.59 4.68
C GLU A 395 33.97 -17.14 5.32
N SER A 396 34.30 -15.85 5.26
CA SER A 396 35.52 -15.29 5.87
C SER A 396 35.41 -14.94 7.36
N THR A 397 34.24 -15.10 7.98
CA THR A 397 34.11 -14.75 9.41
C THR A 397 34.89 -15.74 10.28
N PRO A 398 35.75 -15.28 11.23
CA PRO A 398 36.57 -16.19 12.02
C PRO A 398 35.71 -17.25 12.72
N GLN A 399 36.08 -18.52 12.51
CA GLN A 399 35.42 -19.70 13.08
C GLN A 399 35.64 -19.78 14.59
N PHE A 400 36.69 -19.14 15.12
CA PHE A 400 37.06 -19.19 16.52
C PHE A 400 36.97 -17.81 17.19
N CYS A 401 36.64 -17.78 18.47
CA CYS A 401 36.68 -16.59 19.29
C CYS A 401 38.13 -16.27 19.72
N PRO A 402 38.41 -15.08 20.31
CA PRO A 402 39.76 -14.72 20.76
C PRO A 402 40.38 -15.65 21.82
N GLN A 403 39.55 -16.50 22.46
CA GLN A 403 39.96 -17.51 23.44
C GLN A 403 40.04 -18.91 22.83
N GLY A 404 39.93 -19.03 21.50
CA GLY A 404 40.08 -20.30 20.78
C GLY A 404 38.81 -21.17 20.68
N HIS A 405 37.67 -20.76 21.26
CA HIS A 405 36.42 -21.53 21.15
C HIS A 405 35.78 -21.38 19.77
N GLU A 406 35.28 -22.48 19.20
CA GLU A 406 34.55 -22.46 17.94
C GLU A 406 33.17 -21.79 18.07
N TYR A 407 32.81 -20.95 17.11
CA TYR A 407 31.49 -20.33 17.00
C TYR A 407 30.46 -21.29 16.37
N THR A 408 30.04 -22.30 17.13
CA THR A 408 28.89 -23.16 16.78
C THR A 408 27.56 -22.40 16.97
N PRO A 409 26.43 -22.85 16.42
CA PRO A 409 25.11 -22.24 16.65
C PRO A 409 24.74 -22.11 18.15
N GLU A 410 25.22 -23.04 18.98
CA GLU A 410 24.97 -23.10 20.42
C GLU A 410 25.93 -22.16 21.20
N ASN A 411 27.15 -21.97 20.67
CA ASN A 411 28.19 -21.16 21.31
C ASN A 411 28.24 -19.69 20.80
N LYS A 412 27.54 -19.39 19.71
CA LYS A 412 27.49 -18.08 19.07
C LYS A 412 26.26 -17.31 19.52
N ARG A 413 26.47 -16.16 20.18
CA ARG A 413 25.41 -15.19 20.47
C ARG A 413 25.71 -13.83 19.86
N ILE A 414 24.66 -13.05 19.64
CA ILE A 414 24.76 -11.69 19.11
C ILE A 414 24.33 -10.72 20.22
N ASP A 415 25.20 -9.77 20.55
CA ASP A 415 24.88 -8.74 21.55
C ASP A 415 23.95 -7.64 20.98
N SER A 416 23.55 -6.69 21.83
CA SER A 416 22.67 -5.58 21.44
C SER A 416 23.30 -4.61 20.43
N ARG A 417 24.60 -4.72 20.14
CA ARG A 417 25.34 -3.93 19.14
C ARG A 417 25.62 -4.74 17.87
N GLY A 418 25.09 -5.95 17.76
CA GLY A 418 25.27 -6.82 16.59
C GLY A 418 26.61 -7.56 16.56
N LYS A 419 27.41 -7.52 17.62
CA LYS A 419 28.72 -8.21 17.69
C LYS A 419 28.55 -9.65 18.13
N ARG A 420 29.32 -10.56 17.51
CA ARG A 420 29.40 -11.97 17.92
C ARG A 420 30.10 -12.10 19.28
N VAL A 421 29.47 -12.77 20.21
CA VAL A 421 29.96 -13.08 21.55
C VAL A 421 29.95 -14.59 21.73
N CYS A 422 31.05 -15.12 22.26
CA CYS A 422 31.19 -16.55 22.57
C CYS A 422 30.51 -16.85 23.91
N GLN A 423 29.51 -17.71 23.91
CA GLN A 423 28.71 -18.06 25.08
C GLN A 423 29.53 -18.85 26.10
N GLN A 424 30.42 -19.73 25.65
CA GLN A 424 31.38 -20.46 26.48
C GLN A 424 32.28 -19.48 27.25
N CYS A 425 32.83 -18.46 26.59
CA CYS A 425 33.59 -17.39 27.27
C CYS A 425 32.77 -16.66 28.35
N LEU A 426 31.46 -16.50 28.17
CA LEU A 426 30.58 -15.84 29.15
C LEU A 426 30.27 -16.73 30.36
N TRP A 427 30.25 -18.05 30.17
CA TRP A 427 30.14 -19.01 31.27
C TRP A 427 31.47 -19.11 32.03
N ASP A 428 32.56 -19.37 31.31
CA ASP A 428 33.89 -19.54 31.89
C ASP A 428 34.35 -18.32 32.69
N ARG A 429 34.08 -17.10 32.20
CA ARG A 429 34.42 -15.86 32.92
C ARG A 429 33.81 -15.77 34.32
N ARG A 430 32.63 -16.37 34.53
CA ARG A 430 31.95 -16.40 35.83
C ARG A 430 32.24 -17.68 36.60
N HIS A 431 32.51 -18.78 35.90
CA HIS A 431 32.58 -20.11 36.50
C HIS A 431 33.97 -20.52 36.95
N ILE A 432 35.00 -20.26 36.13
CA ILE A 432 36.38 -20.63 36.44
C ILE A 432 36.86 -19.98 37.75
N PRO A 433 36.58 -18.69 38.04
CA PRO A 433 37.00 -18.09 39.31
C PRO A 433 36.41 -18.76 40.55
N ASP A 434 35.18 -19.26 40.46
CA ASP A 434 34.44 -19.80 41.62
C ASP A 434 34.70 -21.30 41.83
N PHE A 435 34.91 -22.07 40.75
CA PHE A 435 34.99 -23.53 40.78
C PHE A 435 36.31 -24.11 40.26
N GLY A 436 37.19 -23.29 39.69
CA GLY A 436 38.53 -23.68 39.24
C GLY A 436 38.57 -24.54 37.97
N HIS A 437 37.43 -24.75 37.29
CA HIS A 437 37.35 -25.54 36.05
C HIS A 437 36.45 -24.87 35.00
N PRO A 438 36.63 -25.18 33.70
CA PRO A 438 35.75 -24.71 32.64
C PRO A 438 34.30 -25.15 32.85
N TYR A 439 33.35 -24.35 32.37
CA TYR A 439 31.94 -24.68 32.44
C TYR A 439 31.58 -25.72 31.38
N VAL A 440 31.18 -26.91 31.78
CA VAL A 440 30.72 -27.97 30.87
C VAL A 440 29.20 -28.03 30.89
N LEU A 441 28.54 -27.80 29.76
CA LEU A 441 27.08 -27.84 29.68
C LEU A 441 26.58 -29.27 29.91
N ASP A 442 25.65 -29.44 30.86
CA ASP A 442 24.98 -30.72 31.09
C ASP A 442 23.91 -30.97 29.99
N PRO A 443 24.06 -32.00 29.14
CA PRO A 443 23.12 -32.30 28.06
C PRO A 443 21.78 -32.87 28.56
N ASP A 444 21.74 -33.41 29.78
CA ASP A 444 20.57 -34.09 30.34
C ASP A 444 19.64 -33.13 31.13
N TYR A 445 20.04 -31.86 31.31
CA TYR A 445 19.27 -30.87 32.07
C TYR A 445 18.77 -29.70 31.20
N GLY A 446 17.46 -29.66 31.03
CA GLY A 446 16.81 -28.96 29.93
C GLY A 446 16.81 -27.43 29.90
N SER A 447 16.57 -26.96 28.67
CA SER A 447 16.19 -25.62 28.18
C SER A 447 17.27 -24.52 28.21
N GLU A 448 17.34 -23.76 27.10
CA GLU A 448 18.26 -22.62 26.85
C GLU A 448 18.29 -21.57 27.97
N LYS A 449 17.29 -21.56 28.86
CA LYS A 449 17.14 -20.56 29.93
C LYS A 449 17.64 -21.04 31.30
N ARG A 450 17.95 -22.33 31.50
CA ARG A 450 18.37 -22.89 32.80
C ARG A 450 19.43 -24.01 32.66
N SER A 451 20.54 -23.70 32.02
CA SER A 451 21.70 -24.61 31.96
C SER A 451 22.42 -24.73 33.31
N ARG A 452 22.91 -25.93 33.64
CA ARG A 452 23.78 -26.22 34.79
C ARG A 452 25.12 -26.82 34.30
N CYS A 453 26.15 -26.71 35.12
CA CYS A 453 27.46 -27.30 34.82
C CYS A 453 27.46 -28.78 35.21
N LEU A 454 27.83 -29.67 34.28
CA LEU A 454 27.90 -31.12 34.46
C LEU A 454 28.93 -31.49 35.54
N THR A 455 30.14 -30.95 35.46
CA THR A 455 31.22 -31.21 36.42
C THR A 455 30.85 -30.78 37.84
N CYS A 456 30.15 -29.66 38.00
CA CYS A 456 29.62 -29.25 39.31
C CYS A 456 28.44 -30.10 39.79
N HIS A 457 27.73 -30.77 38.89
CA HIS A 457 26.62 -31.63 39.25
C HIS A 457 27.12 -32.98 39.76
N GLU A 458 28.07 -33.57 39.05
CA GLU A 458 28.69 -34.85 39.38
C GLU A 458 29.49 -34.79 40.68
N SER A 459 30.01 -33.62 41.04
CA SER A 459 30.79 -33.41 42.28
C SER A 459 29.95 -33.15 43.54
N LYS A 460 28.60 -33.20 43.47
CA LYS A 460 27.75 -32.98 44.66
C LYS A 460 27.69 -34.24 45.53
N PRO A 461 28.14 -34.20 46.80
CA PRO A 461 27.93 -35.32 47.72
C PRO A 461 26.43 -35.50 47.98
N GLU A 462 25.97 -36.75 48.05
CA GLU A 462 24.60 -37.08 48.45
C GLU A 462 24.32 -36.52 49.84
N ARG A 463 23.26 -35.69 49.95
CA ARG A 463 22.84 -35.15 51.24
C ARG A 463 22.11 -36.25 52.00
N THR A 464 22.71 -36.73 53.08
CA THR A 464 22.12 -37.73 53.98
C THR A 464 21.25 -37.12 55.09
N HIS A 465 21.39 -35.81 55.35
CA HIS A 465 20.68 -35.10 56.41
C HIS A 465 20.16 -33.72 55.95
N CYS A 466 19.11 -33.23 56.60
CA CYS A 466 18.61 -31.87 56.41
C CYS A 466 19.39 -30.84 57.22
N ILE A 467 19.15 -29.55 56.99
CA ILE A 467 19.84 -28.46 57.72
C ILE A 467 19.60 -28.47 59.24
N ASN A 468 18.49 -29.07 59.69
CA ASN A 468 18.14 -29.22 61.10
C ASN A 468 18.59 -30.59 61.66
N GLY A 469 19.44 -31.33 60.94
CA GLY A 469 20.02 -32.59 61.40
C GLY A 469 19.10 -33.82 61.29
N HIS A 470 17.91 -33.71 60.68
CA HIS A 470 17.07 -34.89 60.46
C HIS A 470 17.64 -35.75 59.33
N GLU A 471 17.75 -37.05 59.58
CA GLU A 471 18.14 -38.05 58.60
C GLU A 471 17.08 -38.18 57.50
N TYR A 472 17.54 -38.29 56.26
CA TYR A 472 16.68 -38.57 55.11
C TYR A 472 16.48 -40.07 54.93
N THR A 473 15.29 -40.53 55.28
CA THR A 473 14.78 -41.89 55.07
C THR A 473 13.51 -41.81 54.21
N ASP A 474 13.03 -42.93 53.68
CA ASP A 474 11.82 -42.99 52.86
C ASP A 474 10.58 -42.37 53.54
N LEU A 475 10.57 -42.35 54.88
CA LEU A 475 9.47 -41.78 55.68
C LEU A 475 9.64 -40.28 55.95
N THR A 476 10.87 -39.75 55.87
CA THR A 476 11.22 -38.36 56.24
C THR A 476 11.55 -37.46 55.04
N ILE A 477 11.52 -38.01 53.81
CA ILE A 477 11.70 -37.28 52.55
C ILE A 477 10.39 -37.01 51.80
N GLU A 478 10.30 -35.84 51.19
CA GLU A 478 9.31 -35.49 50.16
C GLU A 478 10.03 -34.74 49.02
N TYR A 479 9.68 -35.02 47.76
CA TYR A 479 10.24 -34.28 46.62
C TYR A 479 9.35 -33.09 46.26
N THR A 480 9.96 -31.93 46.06
CA THR A 480 9.27 -30.76 45.49
C THR A 480 8.98 -30.96 44.01
N ALA A 481 8.05 -30.17 43.45
CA ALA A 481 7.76 -30.15 42.01
C ALA A 481 8.99 -29.80 41.12
N LYS A 482 10.09 -29.34 41.71
CA LYS A 482 11.37 -29.04 41.04
C LYS A 482 12.43 -30.13 41.30
N GLY A 483 12.06 -31.27 41.89
CA GLY A 483 12.95 -32.41 42.17
C GLY A 483 13.87 -32.24 43.38
N GLN A 484 13.68 -31.22 44.22
CA GLN A 484 14.50 -31.00 45.42
C GLN A 484 13.94 -31.76 46.63
N LEU A 485 14.83 -32.37 47.43
CA LEU A 485 14.52 -33.04 48.70
C LEU A 485 14.04 -32.04 49.76
N ASN A 486 12.85 -32.28 50.31
CA ASN A 486 12.30 -31.60 51.48
C ASN A 486 12.26 -32.55 52.68
N CYS A 487 12.58 -32.01 53.86
CA CYS A 487 12.46 -32.73 55.12
C CYS A 487 11.03 -32.66 55.67
N VAL A 488 10.36 -33.80 55.72
CA VAL A 488 8.99 -33.94 56.24
C VAL A 488 8.93 -33.61 57.73
N LEU A 489 9.93 -34.04 58.51
CA LEU A 489 10.01 -33.76 59.95
C LEU A 489 10.10 -32.26 60.23
N CYS A 490 10.92 -31.52 59.47
CA CYS A 490 10.95 -30.05 59.57
C CYS A 490 9.55 -29.45 59.35
N ARG A 491 8.86 -29.89 58.29
CA ARG A 491 7.51 -29.41 57.95
C ARG A 491 6.50 -29.70 59.07
N LEU A 492 6.48 -30.93 59.60
CA LEU A 492 5.54 -31.33 60.66
C LEU A 492 5.85 -30.64 61.99
N ASN A 493 7.13 -30.53 62.34
CA ASN A 493 7.57 -29.89 63.58
C ASN A 493 7.22 -28.39 63.67
N THR A 494 7.05 -27.69 62.53
CA THR A 494 6.64 -26.27 62.54
C THR A 494 5.34 -26.02 63.31
N THR A 495 4.40 -26.95 63.28
CA THR A 495 3.09 -26.81 63.95
C THR A 495 2.94 -27.76 65.13
N HIS A 496 3.67 -28.86 65.14
CA HIS A 496 3.54 -29.89 66.16
C HIS A 496 4.28 -29.56 67.46
N VAL A 497 5.55 -29.16 67.37
CA VAL A 497 6.37 -28.84 68.55
C VAL A 497 5.75 -27.72 69.37
N PRO A 498 5.27 -26.59 68.78
CA PRO A 498 4.60 -25.55 69.56
C PRO A 498 3.30 -26.00 70.24
N ARG A 499 2.62 -27.02 69.70
CA ARG A 499 1.30 -27.47 70.17
C ARG A 499 1.38 -28.58 71.21
N HIS A 500 2.35 -29.48 71.08
CA HIS A 500 2.47 -30.69 71.91
C HIS A 500 3.74 -30.73 72.76
N GLY A 501 4.70 -29.82 72.54
CA GLY A 501 5.90 -29.67 73.36
C GLY A 501 6.97 -30.74 73.13
N HIS A 502 6.81 -31.61 72.13
CA HIS A 502 7.78 -32.64 71.76
C HIS A 502 7.95 -32.71 70.24
N GLU A 503 9.08 -33.28 69.80
CA GLU A 503 9.35 -33.53 68.38
C GLU A 503 8.42 -34.59 67.81
N TYR A 504 8.08 -34.42 66.53
CA TYR A 504 7.20 -35.32 65.80
C TYR A 504 7.94 -36.63 65.48
N VAL A 505 7.51 -37.73 66.09
CA VAL A 505 7.96 -39.08 65.74
C VAL A 505 6.96 -39.71 64.79
N VAL A 506 7.36 -40.00 63.56
CA VAL A 506 6.49 -40.66 62.56
C VAL A 506 6.24 -42.10 63.00
N ASP A 507 4.96 -42.44 63.15
CA ASP A 507 4.51 -43.80 63.40
C ASP A 507 4.75 -44.69 62.16
N ALA A 508 5.70 -45.62 62.26
CA ALA A 508 6.08 -46.53 61.18
C ALA A 508 5.05 -47.63 60.90
N ASP A 509 4.16 -47.91 61.87
CA ASP A 509 3.18 -49.00 61.80
C ASP A 509 1.89 -48.60 61.06
N ASN A 510 1.80 -47.35 60.58
CA ASN A 510 0.67 -46.84 59.81
C ASN A 510 1.12 -46.10 58.53
N PRO A 511 1.44 -46.81 57.44
CA PRO A 511 1.97 -46.26 56.19
C PRO A 511 0.87 -45.63 55.31
N THR A 512 -0.11 -44.96 55.90
CA THR A 512 -1.15 -44.22 55.15
C THR A 512 -0.69 -42.80 54.81
N SER A 513 -1.36 -42.15 53.86
CA SER A 513 -1.06 -40.78 53.40
C SER A 513 -1.13 -39.70 54.50
N VAL A 514 -1.65 -40.06 55.68
CA VAL A 514 -1.75 -39.20 56.85
C VAL A 514 -0.80 -39.72 57.93
N ARG A 515 0.46 -39.25 57.89
CA ARG A 515 1.46 -39.51 58.93
C ARG A 515 0.90 -39.05 60.28
N ARG A 516 0.98 -39.92 61.31
CA ARG A 516 0.57 -39.63 62.70
C ARG A 516 1.80 -39.59 63.61
N CYS A 517 1.69 -38.85 64.71
CA CYS A 517 2.75 -38.80 65.71
C CYS A 517 2.57 -39.90 66.75
N LEU A 518 3.53 -40.81 66.87
CA LEU A 518 3.50 -41.97 67.77
C LEU A 518 3.27 -41.54 69.23
N VAL A 519 4.04 -40.56 69.71
CA VAL A 519 3.97 -40.02 71.08
C VAL A 519 2.56 -39.50 71.43
N CYS A 520 1.89 -38.85 70.47
CA CYS A 520 0.53 -38.36 70.66
C CYS A 520 -0.52 -39.47 70.67
N VAL A 521 -0.27 -40.59 69.99
CA VAL A 521 -1.17 -41.75 69.98
C VAL A 521 -1.09 -42.47 71.33
N GLU A 522 0.12 -42.70 71.83
CA GLU A 522 0.37 -43.32 73.13
C GLU A 522 -0.26 -42.50 74.28
N ALA A 523 -0.09 -41.18 74.26
CA ALA A 523 -0.68 -40.29 75.27
C ALA A 523 -2.22 -40.34 75.32
N LYS A 524 -2.89 -40.60 74.19
CA LYS A 524 -4.37 -40.71 74.13
C LYS A 524 -4.90 -42.03 74.69
N GLN A 525 -4.08 -43.07 74.78
CA GLN A 525 -4.50 -44.40 75.23
C GLN A 525 -4.40 -44.58 76.75
N ALA A 526 -3.87 -43.60 77.50
CA ALA A 526 -3.74 -43.66 78.96
C ALA A 526 -5.04 -43.29 79.70
N THR A 527 -5.58 -44.19 80.54
CA THR A 527 -6.76 -43.94 81.40
C THR A 527 -6.43 -43.14 82.68
N PRO A 528 -7.15 -42.06 83.02
CA PRO A 528 -6.85 -41.23 84.20
C PRO A 528 -7.18 -41.92 85.54
N GLN A 529 -6.30 -41.80 86.54
CA GLN A 529 -6.47 -42.40 87.88
C GLN A 529 -7.37 -41.56 88.83
N TYR A 530 -7.52 -40.26 88.58
CA TYR A 530 -8.26 -39.33 89.44
C TYR A 530 -9.42 -38.66 88.69
N CYS A 531 -10.47 -38.29 89.41
CA CYS A 531 -11.54 -37.46 88.86
C CYS A 531 -11.08 -35.98 88.75
N PRO A 532 -11.83 -35.10 88.04
CA PRO A 532 -11.48 -33.67 87.93
C PRO A 532 -11.36 -32.93 89.26
N TYR A 533 -12.01 -33.42 90.33
CA TYR A 533 -11.94 -32.88 91.69
C TYR A 533 -10.90 -33.60 92.57
N ARG A 534 -9.97 -34.34 91.95
CA ARG A 534 -8.87 -35.07 92.59
C ARG A 534 -9.29 -36.15 93.60
N HIS A 535 -10.52 -36.64 93.52
CA HIS A 535 -10.87 -37.88 94.21
C HIS A 535 -10.33 -39.06 93.42
N GLU A 536 -9.72 -40.00 94.12
CA GLU A 536 -9.23 -41.24 93.52
C GLU A 536 -10.39 -42.13 93.10
N PHE A 537 -10.29 -42.71 91.89
CA PHE A 537 -11.25 -43.70 91.42
C PHE A 537 -10.96 -45.07 92.04
N THR A 538 -11.35 -45.28 93.30
CA THR A 538 -11.35 -46.60 93.95
C THR A 538 -12.64 -47.38 93.63
N PRO A 539 -12.69 -48.71 93.80
CA PRO A 539 -13.92 -49.49 93.65
C PRO A 539 -15.07 -48.98 94.52
N GLU A 540 -14.80 -48.50 95.75
CA GLU A 540 -15.84 -47.93 96.61
C GLU A 540 -16.26 -46.52 96.18
N ASN A 541 -15.37 -45.76 95.53
CA ASN A 541 -15.60 -44.37 95.13
C ASN A 541 -15.98 -44.21 93.64
N THR A 542 -16.10 -45.31 92.90
CA THR A 542 -16.41 -45.30 91.47
C THR A 542 -17.79 -45.90 91.20
N ARG A 543 -18.56 -45.24 90.34
CA ARG A 543 -19.81 -45.78 89.78
C ARG A 543 -19.75 -45.68 88.27
N ILE A 544 -19.96 -46.78 87.57
CA ILE A 544 -19.99 -46.79 86.10
C ILE A 544 -21.43 -46.53 85.65
N LYS A 545 -21.66 -45.49 84.83
CA LYS A 545 -22.96 -45.20 84.22
C LYS A 545 -22.76 -44.86 82.74
N LYS A 546 -23.40 -45.62 81.84
CA LYS A 546 -23.29 -45.47 80.38
C LYS A 546 -21.82 -45.42 79.88
N GLY A 547 -20.96 -46.30 80.38
CA GLY A 547 -19.54 -46.38 79.97
C GLY A 547 -18.59 -45.35 80.61
N SER A 548 -19.11 -44.38 81.38
CA SER A 548 -18.30 -43.38 82.07
C SER A 548 -18.14 -43.68 83.56
N ARG A 549 -16.92 -43.48 84.10
CA ARG A 549 -16.62 -43.54 85.54
C ARG A 549 -17.07 -42.26 86.24
N ASN A 550 -18.09 -42.34 87.08
CA ASN A 550 -18.55 -41.26 87.96
C ASN A 550 -17.95 -41.42 89.36
N CYS A 551 -17.49 -40.31 89.95
CA CYS A 551 -17.00 -40.30 91.33
C CYS A 551 -18.17 -40.18 92.33
N ARG A 552 -18.31 -41.16 93.23
CA ARG A 552 -19.38 -41.19 94.23
C ARG A 552 -19.20 -40.12 95.30
N THR A 553 -17.97 -39.77 95.66
CA THR A 553 -17.67 -38.63 96.55
C THR A 553 -18.05 -37.30 95.91
N CYS A 554 -17.86 -37.14 94.59
CA CYS A 554 -18.39 -35.98 93.87
C CYS A 554 -19.92 -35.88 93.95
N GLU A 555 -20.61 -37.01 93.76
CA GLU A 555 -22.08 -37.06 93.83
C GLU A 555 -22.59 -36.73 95.25
N ARG A 556 -22.00 -37.31 96.30
CA ARG A 556 -22.37 -37.05 97.71
C ARG A 556 -22.18 -35.60 98.12
N ASN A 557 -21.07 -34.99 97.71
CA ASN A 557 -20.76 -33.60 98.04
C ASN A 557 -21.43 -32.58 97.10
N ARG A 558 -22.20 -33.01 96.09
CA ARG A 558 -22.83 -32.11 95.11
C ARG A 558 -23.81 -31.08 95.73
N PRO A 559 -24.75 -31.45 96.62
CA PRO A 559 -25.65 -30.45 97.22
C PRO A 559 -24.91 -29.52 98.19
N HIS A 560 -23.93 -30.02 98.94
CA HIS A 560 -23.13 -29.20 99.85
C HIS A 560 -22.22 -28.21 99.10
N ARG A 561 -21.50 -28.68 98.06
CA ARG A 561 -20.72 -27.81 97.16
C ARG A 561 -21.57 -26.75 96.48
N LYS A 562 -22.82 -27.08 96.11
CA LYS A 562 -23.72 -26.11 95.48
C LYS A 562 -24.09 -24.96 96.43
N LEU A 563 -24.15 -25.22 97.73
CA LEU A 563 -24.51 -24.22 98.73
C LEU A 563 -23.29 -23.45 99.27
N PHE A 564 -22.13 -24.10 99.43
CA PHE A 564 -20.99 -23.53 100.15
C PHE A 564 -19.66 -23.53 99.38
N GLY A 565 -19.62 -24.04 98.15
CA GLY A 565 -18.42 -24.01 97.29
C GLY A 565 -17.31 -25.01 97.65
N HIS A 566 -17.50 -25.88 98.65
CA HIS A 566 -16.51 -26.87 99.10
C HIS A 566 -17.15 -28.22 99.48
N ASP A 567 -16.31 -29.24 99.70
CA ASP A 567 -16.74 -30.59 100.09
C ASP A 567 -17.07 -30.67 101.58
N TYR A 568 -18.09 -31.46 101.95
CA TYR A 568 -18.54 -31.59 103.34
C TYR A 568 -17.49 -32.35 104.16
N LEU A 569 -16.98 -31.73 105.23
CA LEU A 569 -16.09 -32.36 106.20
C LEU A 569 -16.80 -32.48 107.54
N ALA A 570 -17.14 -33.68 107.97
CA ALA A 570 -17.86 -33.90 109.23
C ALA A 570 -16.95 -33.70 110.44
N GLU A 571 -17.33 -32.83 111.37
CA GLU A 571 -16.75 -32.76 112.72
C GLU A 571 -17.85 -32.91 113.79
N LEU A 572 -17.51 -33.58 114.88
CA LEU A 572 -18.40 -33.83 116.01
C LEU A 572 -18.25 -32.69 117.04
N ASP A 573 -19.22 -31.77 117.08
CA ASP A 573 -19.32 -30.85 118.23
C ASP A 573 -19.87 -31.61 119.44
N GLY A 574 -19.34 -31.32 120.64
CA GLY A 574 -19.61 -31.99 121.92
C GLY A 574 -21.06 -31.98 122.46
N ARG A 575 -22.06 -31.83 121.57
CA ARG A 575 -23.51 -32.02 121.80
C ARG A 575 -24.15 -32.97 120.77
N ASN A 576 -23.38 -33.93 120.22
CA ASN A 576 -23.84 -35.01 119.33
C ASN A 576 -24.65 -34.55 118.10
N ARG A 577 -24.28 -33.43 117.46
CA ARG A 577 -24.79 -33.04 116.13
C ARG A 577 -23.62 -32.93 115.15
N VAL A 578 -23.70 -33.59 113.99
CA VAL A 578 -22.68 -33.52 112.93
C VAL A 578 -22.84 -32.23 112.14
N ARG A 579 -21.79 -31.40 112.05
CA ARG A 579 -21.74 -30.20 111.20
C ARG A 579 -20.53 -30.24 110.27
N CYS A 580 -20.59 -29.46 109.18
CA CYS A 580 -19.42 -29.29 108.31
C CYS A 580 -18.37 -28.44 109.02
N GLY A 581 -17.20 -28.99 109.35
CA GLY A 581 -16.11 -28.31 110.05
C GLY A 581 -15.67 -27.02 109.34
N THR A 582 -15.65 -27.02 108.01
CA THR A 582 -15.32 -25.84 107.21
C THR A 582 -16.41 -24.76 107.22
N CYS A 583 -17.67 -25.11 107.53
CA CYS A 583 -18.75 -24.12 107.70
C CYS A 583 -18.83 -23.59 109.15
N VAL A 584 -18.42 -24.38 110.14
CA VAL A 584 -18.43 -23.99 111.57
C VAL A 584 -17.37 -22.94 111.87
N SER A 585 -16.21 -23.02 111.21
CA SER A 585 -15.10 -22.08 111.37
C SER A 585 -15.35 -20.65 110.86
N VAL A 586 -16.45 -20.40 110.13
CA VAL A 586 -16.76 -19.09 109.51
C VAL A 586 -17.88 -18.33 110.25
N GLY A 587 -18.53 -18.94 111.24
CA GLY A 587 -19.74 -18.42 111.91
C GLY A 587 -19.56 -17.47 113.11
N SER A 588 -18.34 -16.98 113.39
CA SER A 588 -18.04 -16.14 114.58
C SER A 588 -17.62 -14.70 114.26
N VAL A 589 -18.20 -14.08 113.24
CA VAL A 589 -18.02 -12.64 112.96
C VAL A 589 -19.38 -11.99 112.68
N ASN A 590 -20.11 -11.67 113.75
CA ASN A 590 -21.01 -10.52 113.92
C ASN A 590 -21.92 -10.70 115.14
N LYS A 591 -21.47 -10.15 116.28
CA LYS A 591 -22.29 -9.42 117.23
C LYS A 591 -21.43 -8.35 117.89
#